data_AF-H1G327-F1
#
_entry.id   AF-H1G327-F1
#
_cell.length_a   1.000
_cell.length_b   1.000
_cell.length_c   1.000
_cell.angle_alpha   90.00
_cell.angle_beta   90.00
_cell.angle_gamma   90.00
#
_symmetry.space_group_name_H-M   'P 1'
#
loop_
_entity.id
_entity.type
_entity.pdbx_description
1 polymer ?
#
loop_
_entity_poly.entity_id
_entity_poly.type
_entity_poly.pdbx_seq_one_letter_code
_entity_poly.pdbx_strand_id
1 'polypeptide(L)'
;MFRRRSLPATWVKPLLDLARAACRGRAEPIGAAYRPFNQRTDDGRDMGFYSDLLDQAIRSIIQVQDEKDLDSLFTGSRTSALTNPISGLDDFELMSFIVVQGVQ
;
A
#
# COMPACT_ATOMS: atom_id res chain seq x y z
N MET A 1 8.57 -22.28 4.45
CA MET A 1 9.15 -21.26 5.36
C MET A 1 9.21 -19.92 4.62
N PHE A 2 8.09 -19.18 4.59
CA PHE A 2 8.03 -17.85 3.97
C PHE A 2 8.48 -16.83 5.03
N ARG A 3 9.71 -16.31 4.92
CA ARG A 3 10.14 -15.20 5.78
C ARG A 3 9.37 -13.94 5.34
N ARG A 4 8.41 -13.49 6.15
CA ARG A 4 7.88 -12.12 6.09
C ARG A 4 9.04 -11.15 6.32
N ARG A 5 9.69 -10.72 5.25
CA ARG A 5 10.57 -9.55 5.28
C ARG A 5 9.64 -8.34 5.27
N SER A 6 9.47 -7.68 6.40
CA SER A 6 8.97 -6.31 6.39
C SER A 6 9.97 -5.50 5.55
N LEU A 7 9.51 -4.98 4.41
CA LEU A 7 10.36 -4.15 3.56
C LEU A 7 10.58 -2.83 4.30
N PRO A 8 11.82 -2.45 4.65
CA PRO A 8 12.06 -1.15 5.26
C PRO A 8 11.66 -0.05 4.25
N ALA A 9 11.15 1.08 4.75
CA ALA A 9 10.72 2.23 3.94
C ALA A 9 11.79 2.78 2.97
N THR A 10 13.02 2.28 3.06
CA THR A 10 14.17 2.61 2.20
C THR A 10 14.05 2.11 0.76
N TRP A 11 13.15 1.16 0.45
CA TRP A 11 13.03 0.57 -0.89
C TRP A 11 12.06 1.30 -1.83
N VAL A 12 11.30 2.28 -1.33
CA VAL A 12 10.31 3.01 -2.14
C VAL A 12 10.97 3.78 -3.29
N LYS A 13 12.03 4.55 -3.00
CA LYS A 13 12.72 5.35 -4.03
C LYS A 13 13.34 4.47 -5.13
N PRO A 14 14.13 3.42 -4.81
CA PRO A 14 14.65 2.52 -5.84
C PRO A 14 13.59 1.87 -6.72
N LEU A 15 12.44 1.48 -6.15
CA LEU A 15 11.34 0.90 -6.92
C LEU A 15 10.77 1.89 -7.92
N LEU A 16 10.51 3.12 -7.47
CA LEU A 16 9.99 4.18 -8.34
C LEU A 16 11.00 4.61 -9.40
N ASP A 17 12.30 4.63 -9.06
CA ASP A 17 13.36 4.89 -10.03
C ASP A 17 13.45 3.82 -11.11
N LEU A 18 13.29 2.54 -10.74
CA LEU A 18 13.26 1.43 -11.68
C LEU A 18 12.05 1.54 -12.61
N ALA A 19 10.85 1.79 -12.05
CA ALA A 19 9.63 1.97 -12.84
C ALA A 19 9.79 3.15 -13.83
N ARG A 20 10.33 4.28 -13.36
CA ARG A 20 10.62 5.44 -14.20
C ARG A 20 11.63 5.11 -15.31
N ALA A 21 12.69 4.36 -15.00
CA ALA A 21 13.69 3.96 -15.97
C ALA A 21 13.10 3.04 -17.05
N ALA A 22 12.25 2.08 -16.67
CA ALA A 22 11.60 1.16 -17.59
C ALA A 22 10.70 1.86 -18.63
N CYS A 23 10.12 3.00 -18.26
CA CYS A 23 9.25 3.80 -19.13
C CYS A 23 10.01 4.84 -19.99
N ARG A 24 11.33 5.03 -19.79
CA ARG A 24 12.09 6.09 -20.47
C ARG A 24 12.11 5.86 -22.00
N GLY A 25 11.84 6.92 -22.76
CA GLY A 25 11.87 6.89 -24.22
C GLY A 25 10.65 6.20 -24.87
N ARG A 26 9.63 5.84 -24.08
CA ARG A 26 8.35 5.33 -24.57
C ARG A 26 7.35 6.48 -24.62
N ALA A 27 6.90 6.84 -25.83
CA ALA A 27 5.86 7.85 -26.02
C ALA A 27 4.46 7.29 -25.73
N GLU A 28 4.28 5.98 -25.92
CA GLU A 28 3.00 5.28 -25.75
C GLU A 28 3.07 4.24 -24.64
N PRO A 29 1.96 3.97 -23.92
CA PRO A 29 1.88 2.91 -22.92
C PRO A 29 2.19 1.53 -23.50
N ILE A 30 2.93 0.72 -22.74
CA ILE A 30 3.29 -0.65 -23.15
C ILE A 30 2.09 -1.58 -22.94
N GLY A 31 1.35 -1.87 -24.01
CA GLY A 31 0.16 -2.73 -24.00
C GLY A 31 0.34 -4.07 -23.27
N ALA A 32 1.47 -4.74 -23.47
CA ALA A 32 1.76 -6.02 -22.82
C ALA A 32 1.86 -5.93 -21.29
N ALA A 33 2.15 -4.74 -20.74
CA ALA A 33 2.30 -4.55 -19.29
C ALA A 33 0.95 -4.35 -18.58
N TYR A 34 -0.02 -3.68 -19.21
CA TYR A 34 -1.30 -3.34 -18.56
C TYR A 34 -2.49 -4.19 -19.02
N ARG A 35 -2.52 -4.67 -20.28
CA ARG A 35 -3.66 -5.43 -20.81
C ARG A 35 -4.04 -6.65 -19.96
N PRO A 36 -3.09 -7.48 -19.47
CA PRO A 36 -3.44 -8.63 -18.64
C PRO A 36 -4.14 -8.23 -17.33
N PHE A 37 -3.72 -7.12 -16.73
CA PHE A 37 -4.37 -6.59 -15.54
C PHE A 37 -5.78 -6.09 -15.87
N ASN A 38 -5.90 -5.22 -16.88
CA ASN A 38 -7.16 -4.64 -17.30
C ASN A 38 -8.20 -5.69 -17.70
N GLN A 39 -7.81 -6.75 -18.42
CA GLN A 39 -8.72 -7.83 -18.77
C GLN A 39 -9.26 -8.55 -17.54
N ARG A 40 -8.40 -8.80 -16.55
CA ARG A 40 -8.79 -9.49 -15.33
C ARG A 40 -9.69 -8.64 -14.43
N THR A 41 -9.51 -7.32 -14.46
CA THR A 41 -10.27 -6.38 -13.62
C THR A 41 -11.42 -5.70 -14.34
N ASP A 42 -11.74 -6.13 -15.56
CA ASP A 42 -12.71 -5.45 -16.43
C ASP A 42 -12.46 -3.93 -16.51
N ASP A 43 -11.24 -3.56 -16.92
CA ASP A 43 -10.71 -2.20 -16.96
C ASP A 43 -10.85 -1.45 -15.61
N GLY A 44 -10.73 -2.20 -14.51
CA GLY A 44 -10.81 -1.67 -13.14
C GLY A 44 -12.22 -1.62 -12.56
N ARG A 45 -13.24 -2.15 -13.25
CA ARG A 45 -14.60 -2.29 -12.70
C ARG A 45 -14.70 -3.40 -11.64
N ASP A 46 -13.95 -4.48 -11.80
CA ASP A 46 -13.82 -5.55 -10.82
C ASP A 46 -12.49 -5.46 -10.06
N MET A 47 -12.52 -4.67 -8.99
CA MET A 47 -11.36 -4.42 -8.11
C MET A 47 -11.56 -4.97 -6.68
N GLY A 48 -12.65 -5.69 -6.42
CA GLY A 48 -13.05 -6.10 -5.07
C GLY A 48 -11.94 -6.82 -4.31
N PHE A 49 -11.28 -7.79 -4.95
CA PHE A 49 -10.14 -8.51 -4.36
C PHE A 49 -9.00 -7.58 -3.91
N TYR A 50 -8.70 -6.52 -4.67
CA TYR A 50 -7.62 -5.59 -4.33
C TYR A 50 -8.03 -4.61 -3.25
N SER A 51 -9.28 -4.14 -3.29
CA SER A 51 -9.86 -3.31 -2.23
C SER A 51 -9.86 -4.05 -0.89
N ASP A 52 -10.24 -5.32 -0.87
CA ASP A 52 -10.19 -6.15 0.35
C ASP A 52 -8.77 -6.27 0.93
N LEU A 53 -7.75 -6.34 0.07
CA LEU A 53 -6.35 -6.35 0.50
C LEU A 53 -5.91 -4.99 1.05
N LEU A 54 -6.34 -3.90 0.42
CA LEU A 54 -6.09 -2.54 0.90
C LEU A 54 -6.72 -2.31 2.27
N ASP A 55 -7.98 -2.72 2.44
CA ASP A 55 -8.73 -2.65 3.69
C ASP A 55 -8.00 -3.39 4.82
N GLN A 56 -7.49 -4.59 4.54
CA GLN A 56 -6.70 -5.37 5.50
C GLN A 56 -5.39 -4.66 5.86
N ALA A 57 -4.70 -4.04 4.89
CA ALA A 57 -3.47 -3.31 5.14
C ALA A 57 -3.72 -2.07 6.02
N ILE A 58 -4.78 -1.30 5.73
CA ILE A 58 -5.17 -0.12 6.53
C ILE A 58 -5.52 -0.53 7.96
N ARG A 59 -6.33 -1.58 8.14
CA ARG A 59 -6.64 -2.12 9.48
C ARG A 59 -5.39 -2.54 10.23
N SER A 60 -4.42 -3.14 9.56
CA SER A 60 -3.14 -3.51 10.18
C SER A 60 -2.32 -2.28 10.60
N ILE A 61 -2.39 -1.17 9.87
CA ILE A 61 -1.70 0.08 10.23
C ILE A 61 -2.35 0.70 11.48
N ILE A 62 -3.69 0.76 11.51
CA ILE A 62 -4.44 1.28 12.66
C ILE A 62 -4.13 0.46 13.91
N GLN A 63 -4.17 -0.88 13.82
CA GLN A 63 -3.87 -1.74 14.96
C GLN A 63 -2.45 -1.54 15.51
N VAL A 64 -1.44 -1.38 14.63
CA VAL A 64 -0.05 -1.12 15.07
C VAL A 64 0.08 0.26 15.73
N GLN A 65 -0.74 1.24 15.33
CA GLN A 65 -0.78 2.55 15.97
C GLN A 65 -1.39 2.45 17.38
N ASP A 66 -2.53 1.76 17.52
CA ASP A 66 -3.19 1.54 18.81
C ASP A 66 -2.28 0.79 19.81
N GLU A 67 -1.56 -0.25 19.34
CA GLU A 67 -0.60 -1.00 20.17
C GLU A 67 0.55 -0.10 20.68
N LYS A 68 1.08 0.80 19.84
CA LYS A 68 2.14 1.75 20.23
C LYS A 68 1.66 2.84 21.19
N ASP A 69 0.41 3.26 21.05
CA ASP A 69 -0.20 4.27 21.92
C ASP A 69 -0.45 3.68 23.32
N LEU A 70 -0.84 2.41 23.41
CA LEU A 70 -0.91 1.68 24.68
C LEU A 70 0.47 1.53 25.33
N ASP A 71 1.50 1.09 24.60
CA ASP A 71 2.86 0.98 25.13
C ASP A 71 3.42 2.33 25.63
N SER A 72 3.03 3.43 24.97
CA SER A 72 3.39 4.80 25.38
C SER A 72 2.63 5.24 26.64
N LEU A 73 1.39 4.77 26.85
CA LEU A 73 0.65 4.97 28.10
C LEU A 73 1.29 4.22 29.28
N PHE A 74 1.88 3.05 29.06
CA PHE A 74 2.53 2.25 30.12
C PHE A 74 4.00 2.62 30.40
N THR A 75 4.63 3.49 29.60
CA THR A 75 6.05 3.90 29.76
C THR A 75 6.28 5.27 30.41
N GLY A 76 5.21 5.95 30.87
CA GLY A 76 5.27 6.74 32.11
C GLY A 76 5.74 8.21 32.07
N SER A 77 5.91 8.87 30.92
CA SER A 77 6.10 10.34 30.95
C SER A 77 5.58 11.04 29.68
N ARG A 78 4.54 11.86 29.86
CA ARG A 78 3.72 12.59 28.87
C ARG A 78 2.70 11.75 28.09
N THR A 79 1.52 11.65 28.68
CA THR A 79 0.26 11.42 27.97
C THR A 79 0.07 12.48 26.88
N SER A 80 0.37 12.13 25.63
CA SER A 80 -0.22 12.79 24.48
C SER A 80 -1.64 12.26 24.35
N ALA A 81 -2.62 13.01 24.87
CA ALA A 81 -4.03 12.67 24.69
C ALA A 81 -4.35 12.64 23.18
N LEU A 82 -4.93 11.53 22.72
CA LEU A 82 -5.37 11.31 21.35
C LEU A 82 -6.34 12.42 20.91
N THR A 83 -5.88 13.32 20.05
CA THR A 83 -6.73 14.33 19.38
C THR A 83 -6.98 13.95 17.92
N ASN A 84 -7.49 12.74 17.69
CA ASN A 84 -8.44 12.36 16.61
C ASN A 84 -8.47 10.83 16.49
N PRO A 85 -9.61 10.17 16.74
CA PRO A 85 -9.74 8.75 16.42
C PRO A 85 -9.77 8.60 14.89
N ILE A 86 -8.80 7.87 14.34
CA ILE A 86 -8.84 7.40 12.95
C ILE A 86 -10.02 6.41 12.88
N SER A 87 -11.12 6.79 12.24
CA SER A 87 -12.38 6.03 12.13
C SER A 87 -12.35 4.92 11.10
N GLY A 88 -11.26 4.76 10.34
CA GLY A 88 -11.08 3.65 9.40
C GLY A 88 -10.82 4.14 7.98
N LEU A 89 -11.37 3.45 6.98
CA LEU A 89 -11.13 3.70 5.56
C LEU A 89 -11.53 5.11 5.09
N ASP A 90 -12.54 5.72 5.72
CA ASP A 90 -13.03 7.05 5.35
C ASP A 90 -11.99 8.17 5.58
N ASP A 91 -10.95 7.89 6.38
CA ASP A 91 -9.84 8.81 6.62
C ASP A 91 -8.67 8.63 5.63
N PHE A 92 -8.76 7.65 4.74
CA PHE A 92 -7.71 7.33 3.77
C PHE A 92 -8.19 7.49 2.34
N GLU A 93 -7.34 8.11 1.52
CA GLU A 93 -7.58 8.24 0.07
C GLU A 93 -6.48 7.52 -0.71
N LEU A 94 -6.86 6.66 -1.65
CA LEU A 94 -5.91 5.99 -2.54
C LEU A 94 -5.45 6.94 -3.65
N MET A 95 -4.26 7.51 -3.50
CA MET A 95 -3.66 8.39 -4.52
C MET A 95 -3.17 7.64 -5.76
N SER A 96 -2.51 6.50 -5.57
CA SER A 96 -1.94 5.71 -6.66
C SER A 96 -1.60 4.29 -6.22
N PHE A 97 -1.49 3.37 -7.17
CA PHE A 97 -1.03 2.02 -6.95
C PHE A 97 -0.10 1.57 -8.08
N ILE A 98 0.72 0.57 -7.79
CA ILE A 98 1.59 -0.11 -8.78
C ILE A 98 1.24 -1.59 -8.75
N VAL A 99 0.99 -2.15 -9.93
CA VAL A 99 0.73 -3.57 -10.09
C VAL A 99 2.04 -4.28 -10.44
N VAL A 100 2.41 -5.28 -9.64
CA VAL A 100 3.57 -6.15 -9.91
C VAL A 100 3.05 -7.56 -10.14
N GLN A 101 3.38 -8.13 -11.30
CA GLN A 101 2.96 -9.47 -11.71
C GLN A 101 4.19 -10.28 -12.09
N GLY A 102 4.19 -11.57 -11.77
CA GLY A 102 5.20 -12.49 -12.31
C GLY A 102 5.04 -12.62 -13.82
N VAL A 103 6.15 -12.74 -14.54
CA VAL A 103 6.13 -13.13 -15.95
C VAL A 103 5.66 -14.59 -15.99
N GLN A 104 4.54 -14.86 -16.65
CA GLN A 104 4.11 -16.22 -16.97
C GLN A 104 4.69 -16.67 -18.31
#